data_AF-A0A2M7CPT8-F1
#
_entry.id   AF-A0A2M7CPT8-F1
#
_cell.length_a   1.000
_cell.length_b   1.000
_cell.length_c   1.000
_cell.angle_alpha   90.00
_cell.angle_beta   90.00
_cell.angle_gamma   90.00
#
_symmetry.space_group_name_H-M   'P 1'
#
loop_
_entity.id
_entity.type
_entity.pdbx_description
1 polymer ?
#
loop_
_entity_poly.entity_id
_entity_poly.type
_entity_poly.pdbx_seq_one_letter_code
_entity_poly.pdbx_strand_id
1 'polypeptide(L)' 'MTQEISLLAVFSDLGPAADAIEQLRLIGVHDDCMNVISGIPVTEAMLGRPSQWTNVPRLALGGAILGFLTGLLLAFLTP' A
#
# COMPACT_ATOMS: atom_id res chain seq x y z
N MET A 1 7.98 -29.87 -3.81
CA MET A 1 8.77 -28.69 -4.25
C MET A 1 7.91 -27.96 -5.26
N THR A 2 7.13 -26.96 -4.83
CA THR A 2 6.28 -26.17 -5.72
C THR A 2 7.17 -25.11 -6.37
N GLN A 3 7.31 -25.11 -7.69
CA GLN A 3 8.08 -24.07 -8.39
C GLN A 3 7.25 -22.79 -8.40
N GLU A 4 7.77 -21.72 -7.80
CA GLU A 4 7.23 -20.37 -7.98
C GLU A 4 7.72 -19.81 -9.31
N ILE A 5 6.80 -19.65 -10.26
CA ILE A 5 7.08 -19.05 -11.57
C ILE A 5 6.73 -17.57 -11.47
N SER A 6 7.74 -16.71 -11.57
CA SER A 6 7.58 -15.26 -11.65
C SER A 6 7.77 -14.81 -13.10
N LEU A 7 6.82 -14.03 -13.63
CA LEU A 7 6.88 -13.43 -14.95
C LEU A 7 7.15 -11.93 -14.83
N LEU A 8 8.05 -11.41 -15.67
CA LEU A 8 8.39 -10.00 -15.72
C LEU A 8 8.11 -9.46 -17.13
N ALA A 9 7.32 -8.39 -17.21
CA ALA A 9 7.07 -7.64 -18.42
C ALA A 9 7.58 -6.20 -18.26
N VAL A 10 8.26 -5.68 -19.28
CA VAL A 10 8.79 -4.31 -19.31
C VAL A 10 8.07 -3.51 -20.38
N PHE A 11 7.56 -2.35 -20.00
CA PHE A 11 6.88 -1.42 -20.90
C PHE A 11 7.63 -0.08 -20.90
N SER A 12 7.79 0.53 -22.07
CA SER A 12 8.43 1.83 -22.22
C SER A 12 7.51 3.00 -21.82
N ASP A 13 6.20 2.79 -21.90
CA ASP A 13 5.16 3.79 -21.66
C ASP A 13 4.14 3.33 -20.61
N LEU A 14 3.57 4.29 -19.88
CA LEU A 14 2.61 4.03 -18.80
C LEU A 14 1.25 3.53 -19.29
N GLY A 15 0.76 4.04 -20.43
CA GLY A 15 -0.55 3.65 -20.98
C GLY A 15 -0.66 2.14 -21.22
N PRO A 16 0.23 1.54 -22.03
CA PRO A 16 0.24 0.11 -22.27
C PRO A 16 0.42 -0.73 -21.00
N ALA A 17 1.19 -0.23 -20.02
CA ALA A 17 1.36 -0.91 -18.74
C ALA A 17 0.06 -0.95 -17.93
N ALA A 18 -0.68 0.16 -17.88
CA ALA A 18 -1.98 0.25 -17.21
C ALA A 18 -3.02 -0.67 -17.86
N ASP A 19 -3.08 -0.69 -19.20
CA ASP A 19 -3.99 -1.56 -19.95
C ASP A 19 -3.69 -3.05 -19.71
N ALA A 20 -2.40 -3.42 -19.64
CA ALA A 20 -2.00 -4.79 -19.34
C ALA A 20 -2.41 -5.22 -17.92
N ILE A 21 -2.26 -4.35 -16.92
CA ILE A 21 -2.69 -4.61 -15.54
C ILE A 21 -4.21 -4.81 -15.49
N GLU A 22 -4.98 -3.99 -16.21
CA GLU A 22 -6.44 -4.14 -16.26
C GLU A 22 -6.85 -5.47 -16.91
N GLN A 23 -6.19 -5.86 -18.00
CA GLN A 23 -6.45 -7.16 -18.63
C GLN A 23 -6.11 -8.33 -17.68
N LEU A 24 -5.01 -8.25 -16.94
CA LEU A 24 -4.64 -9.26 -15.94
C LEU A 24 -5.71 -9.37 -14.83
N ARG A 25 -6.29 -8.24 -14.43
CA ARG A 25 -7.39 -8.19 -13.46
C ARG A 25 -8.68 -8.78 -14.03
N LEU A 26 -9.00 -8.52 -15.30
CA LEU A 26 -10.17 -9.10 -15.98
C LEU A 26 -10.09 -10.62 -16.10
N ILE A 27 -8.90 -11.19 -16.23
CA ILE A 27 -8.69 -12.65 -16.25
C ILE A 27 -8.56 -13.26 -14.84
N GLY A 28 -8.72 -12.45 -13.78
CA GLY A 28 -8.79 -12.90 -12.39
C GLY A 28 -7.46 -12.93 -11.65
N VAL A 29 -6.38 -12.36 -12.19
CA VAL A 29 -5.14 -12.18 -11.43
C VAL A 29 -5.36 -11.06 -10.42
N HIS A 30 -5.19 -11.36 -9.14
CA HIS A 30 -5.39 -10.37 -8.08
C HIS A 30 -4.19 -9.43 -7.96
N ASP A 31 -4.44 -8.22 -7.47
CA ASP A 31 -3.41 -7.18 -7.30
C ASP A 31 -2.27 -7.63 -6.37
N ASP A 32 -2.54 -8.54 -5.42
CA ASP A 32 -1.56 -9.14 -4.51
C ASP A 32 -0.51 -10.00 -5.22
N CYS A 33 -0.83 -10.47 -6.44
CA CYS A 33 0.07 -11.27 -7.26
C CYS A 33 0.86 -10.42 -8.27
N MET A 34 0.68 -9.09 -8.26
CA MET A 34 1.26 -8.18 -9.25
C MET A 34 2.04 -7.05 -8.57
N ASN A 35 3.33 -6.96 -8.90
CA ASN A 35 4.19 -5.87 -8.46
C ASN A 35 4.57 -4.96 -9.64
N VAL A 36 4.36 -3.66 -9.49
CA VAL A 36 4.66 -2.66 -10.52
C VAL A 36 5.84 -1.82 -10.05
N ILE A 37 6.96 -1.94 -10.76
CA ILE A 37 8.17 -1.16 -10.49
C ILE A 37 8.19 0.02 -11.45
N SER A 38 8.13 1.24 -10.91
CA SER A 38 8.15 2.49 -11.69
C SER A 38 9.26 3.41 -11.18
N GLY A 39 9.94 4.11 -12.10
CA GLY A 39 10.93 5.13 -11.78
C GLY A 39 10.33 6.46 -11.27
N ILE A 40 9.02 6.62 -11.40
CA ILE A 40 8.25 7.74 -10.83
C ILE A 40 7.24 7.21 -9.80
N PRO A 41 6.93 7.96 -8.73
CA PRO A 41 5.93 7.56 -7.76
C PRO A 41 4.55 7.54 -8.43
N VAL A 42 4.09 6.37 -8.87
CA VAL A 42 2.73 6.18 -9.37
C VAL A 42 1.85 5.86 -8.17
N THR A 43 0.86 6.71 -7.92
CA THR A 43 -0.10 6.47 -6.85
C THR A 43 -1.08 5.36 -7.24
N GLU A 44 -1.62 4.62 -6.26
CA GLU A 44 -2.64 3.58 -6.51
C GLU A 44 -3.83 4.11 -7.31
N ALA A 45 -4.21 5.37 -7.06
CA ALA A 45 -5.26 6.09 -7.79
C ALA A 45 -4.93 6.29 -9.28
N MET A 46 -3.65 6.43 -9.64
CA MET A 46 -3.21 6.56 -11.04
C MET A 46 -3.24 5.22 -11.80
N LEU A 47 -3.25 4.09 -11.08
CA LEU A 47 -3.35 2.73 -11.65
C LEU A 47 -4.78 2.17 -11.62
N GLY A 48 -5.76 2.99 -11.21
CA GLY A 48 -7.14 2.54 -11.02
C GLY A 48 -7.29 1.49 -9.91
N ARG A 49 -6.30 1.34 -9.03
CA ARG A 49 -6.38 0.41 -7.90
C ARG A 49 -7.34 0.97 -6.83
N PRO A 50 -8.15 0.13 -6.19
CA PRO A 50 -8.89 0.55 -5.00
C PRO A 50 -7.88 0.99 -3.95
N SER A 51 -8.07 2.21 -3.42
CA SER A 51 -7.20 2.77 -2.39
C SER A 51 -7.04 1.77 -1.24
N GLN A 52 -5.80 1.41 -0.94
CA GLN A 52 -5.51 0.55 0.19
C GLN A 52 -5.85 1.32 1.47
N TRP A 53 -6.95 0.92 2.10
CA TRP A 53 -7.45 1.58 3.31
C TRP A 53 -6.52 1.23 4.47
N THR A 54 -5.46 2.01 4.63
CA THR A 54 -4.49 1.80 5.70
C THR A 54 -5.05 2.31 7.03
N ASN A 55 -5.18 1.41 8.00
CA ASN A 55 -5.58 1.75 9.36
C ASN A 55 -4.39 2.21 10.22
N VAL A 56 -3.18 2.24 9.65
CA VAL A 56 -1.94 2.64 10.32
C VAL A 56 -2.01 4.05 10.91
N PRO A 57 -2.56 5.09 10.24
CA PRO A 57 -2.67 6.42 10.82
C PRO A 57 -3.55 6.47 12.08
N ARG A 58 -4.62 5.66 12.10
CA ARG A 58 -5.53 5.56 13.26
C ARG A 58 -4.84 4.88 14.44
N LEU A 59 -4.08 3.82 14.19
CA LEU A 59 -3.27 3.15 15.22
C LEU A 59 -2.19 4.08 15.79
N ALA A 60 -1.50 4.82 14.91
CA ALA A 60 -0.51 5.81 15.32
C ALA A 60 -1.13 6.93 16.18
N LEU A 61 -2.31 7.42 15.79
CA LEU A 61 -3.05 8.43 16.56
C LEU A 61 -3.45 7.91 17.95
N GLY A 62 -3.90 6.66 18.04
CA GLY A 62 -4.21 6.01 19.32
C GLY A 62 -3.00 5.96 20.25
N GLY A 63 -1.84 5.54 19.74
CA GLY A 63 -0.59 5.54 20.50
C GLY A 63 -0.14 6.92 20.96
N ALA A 64 -0.27 7.93 20.07
CA ALA A 64 0.07 9.31 20.40
C ALA A 64 -0.80 9.88 21.53
N ILE A 65 -2.12 9.64 21.49
CA ILE A 65 -3.05 10.09 22.53
C ILE A 65 -2.74 9.39 23.86
N LEU A 66 -2.52 8.07 23.86
CA LEU A 66 -2.17 7.32 25.06
C LEU A 66 -0.86 7.82 25.69
N GLY A 67 0.18 8.01 24.87
CA GLY A 67 1.47 8.53 25.33
C GLY A 67 1.36 9.94 25.90
N PHE A 68 0.61 10.82 25.24
CA PHE A 68 0.38 12.19 25.71
C PHE A 68 -0.36 12.22 27.05
N LEU A 69 -1.43 11.43 27.19
CA LEU A 69 -2.17 11.34 28.45
C LEU A 69 -1.32 10.76 29.56
N THR A 70 -0.54 9.72 29.28
CA THR A 70 0.38 9.12 30.26
C THR A 70 1.42 10.14 30.71
N GLY A 71 2.01 10.90 29.77
CA GLY A 71 2.96 11.96 30.07
C GLY A 71 2.35 13.09 30.92
N LEU A 72 1.14 13.52 30.62
CA LEU A 72 0.39 14.48 31.44
C LEU A 72 0.16 13.96 32.87
N LEU A 73 -0.24 12.70 32.98
CA LEU A 73 -0.49 12.05 34.27
C LEU A 73 0.80 11.98 35.10
N LEU A 74 1.93 11.61 34.47
CA LEU A 74 3.23 11.60 35.14
C LEU A 74 3.76 13.00 35.48
N ALA A 75 3.46 14.01 34.67
CA ALA A 75 3.94 15.36 34.88
C ALA A 75 3.17 16.11 35.99
N PHE A 76 1.87 15.86 36.14
CA PHE A 76 1.00 16.63 37.03
C PHE A 76 0.37 15.86 38.19
N LEU A 77 0.29 14.52 38.10
CA LEU A 77 -0.37 13.68 39.12
C LEU A 77 0.61 12.92 40.02
N THR A 78 1.86 12.71 39.59
CA THR A 78 2.92 12.17 40.45
C THR A 78 3.67 13.29 41.17
N PRO A 79 3.80 13.24 42.52
CA PRO A 79 4.59 14.20 43.30
C PRO A 79 6.10 14.03 43.12
#